data_AF-A0A7V4E3J7-F1
#
_entry.id   AF-A0A7V4E3J7-F1
#
_cell.length_a   1.000
_cell.length_b   1.000
_cell.length_c   1.000
_cell.angle_alpha   90.00
_cell.angle_beta   90.00
_cell.angle_gamma   90.00
#
_symmetry.space_group_name_H-M   'P 1'
#
loop_
_entity.id
_entity.type
_entity.pdbx_description
1 polymer ?
#
loop_
_entity_poly.entity_id
_entity_poly.type
_entity_poly.pdbx_seq_one_letter_code
_entity_poly.pdbx_strand_id
1 'polypeptide(L)'
;MIFFLSFIIYLQYGYLTVLSEESDLSVYLDGEYFGKTPIIRERLKPGKYTISLFSEEDMELAYQKVKRGAIFQKLSGLWELAKYAGGSERIRIAPDTITEIFLSKRDAENFKKKAKISFFSFLMVPF
;
A
#
# COMPACT_ATOMS: atom_id res chain seq x y z
N MET A 1 -26.86 -0.42 -43.43
CA MET A 1 -25.83 0.58 -43.09
C MET A 1 -25.47 0.37 -41.63
N ILE A 2 -24.31 -0.22 -41.37
CA ILE A 2 -23.88 -0.63 -40.03
C ILE A 2 -23.31 0.60 -39.31
N PHE A 3 -24.03 1.13 -38.33
CA PHE A 3 -23.47 2.08 -37.36
C PHE A 3 -22.90 1.27 -36.18
N PHE A 4 -21.74 0.64 -36.39
CA PHE A 4 -20.83 0.45 -35.26
C PHE A 4 -20.36 1.86 -34.91
N LEU A 5 -21.12 2.55 -34.06
CA LEU A 5 -20.61 3.70 -33.36
C LEU A 5 -19.49 3.13 -32.50
N SER A 6 -18.28 3.18 -33.05
CA SER A 6 -17.05 2.81 -32.38
C SER A 6 -16.99 3.66 -31.13
N PHE A 7 -17.47 3.11 -30.03
CA PHE A 7 -17.10 3.52 -28.69
C PHE A 7 -15.63 3.14 -28.57
N ILE A 8 -14.77 3.90 -29.25
CA ILE A 8 -13.34 3.90 -28.97
C ILE A 8 -13.29 4.54 -27.59
N ILE A 9 -13.34 3.72 -26.55
CA ILE A 9 -12.92 4.12 -25.22
C ILE A 9 -11.47 4.55 -25.43
N TYR A 10 -11.24 5.86 -25.52
CA TYR A 10 -9.88 6.36 -25.40
C TYR A 10 -9.41 5.90 -24.03
N LEU A 11 -8.52 4.89 -24.02
CA LEU A 11 -7.89 4.42 -22.80
C LEU A 11 -6.98 5.55 -22.31
N GLN A 12 -7.58 6.52 -21.63
CA GLN A 12 -6.84 7.60 -21.00
C GLN A 12 -6.16 7.00 -19.79
N TYR A 13 -4.85 7.14 -19.71
CA TYR A 13 -4.07 6.70 -18.57
C TYR A 13 -3.85 7.87 -17.61
N GLY A 14 -3.67 7.57 -16.33
CA GLY A 14 -3.08 8.50 -15.38
C GLY A 14 -1.65 8.10 -15.04
N TYR A 15 -1.00 8.90 -14.22
CA TYR A 15 0.37 8.69 -13.79
C TYR A 15 0.48 8.68 -12.28
N LEU A 16 1.29 7.79 -11.74
CA LEU A 16 1.58 7.70 -10.31
C LEU A 16 3.04 8.01 -10.06
N THR A 17 3.30 8.94 -9.14
CA THR A 17 4.63 9.22 -8.60
C THR A 17 4.60 8.94 -7.11
N VAL A 18 5.51 8.09 -6.64
CA VAL A 18 5.63 7.69 -5.24
C VAL A 18 7.01 8.10 -4.74
N LEU A 19 7.01 9.01 -3.77
CA LEU A 19 8.21 9.55 -3.15
C LEU A 19 8.19 9.24 -1.65
N SER A 20 9.36 9.06 -1.07
CA SER A 20 9.52 8.85 0.37
C SER A 20 10.77 9.55 0.88
N GLU A 21 10.75 9.88 2.17
CA GLU A 21 11.91 10.37 2.93
C GLU A 21 13.01 9.30 3.04
N GLU A 22 12.65 8.01 3.00
CA GLU A 22 13.59 6.89 2.97
C GLU A 22 13.71 6.30 1.55
N SER A 23 14.93 5.97 1.13
CA SER A 23 15.18 5.31 -0.15
C SER A 23 14.98 3.80 -0.05
N ASP A 24 14.66 3.16 -1.19
CA ASP A 24 14.56 1.70 -1.36
C ASP A 24 13.37 1.02 -0.64
N LEU A 25 12.28 1.77 -0.40
CA LEU A 25 11.04 1.16 0.10
C LEU A 25 10.33 0.44 -1.04
N SER A 26 10.02 -0.83 -0.83
CA SER A 26 9.16 -1.61 -1.71
C SER A 26 7.73 -1.08 -1.68
N VAL A 27 7.21 -0.73 -2.84
CA VAL A 27 5.85 -0.24 -3.07
C VAL A 27 5.00 -1.39 -3.59
N TYR A 28 3.80 -1.52 -3.04
CA TYR A 28 2.79 -2.48 -3.45
C TYR A 28 1.52 -1.73 -3.83
N LEU A 29 0.89 -2.15 -4.93
CA LEU A 29 -0.34 -1.60 -5.47
C LEU A 29 -1.40 -2.72 -5.47
N ASP A 30 -2.51 -2.51 -4.77
CA ASP A 30 -3.56 -3.52 -4.52
C ASP A 30 -3.03 -4.85 -3.96
N GLY A 31 -1.92 -4.79 -3.20
CA GLY A 31 -1.28 -5.95 -2.60
C GLY A 31 -0.26 -6.67 -3.51
N GLU A 32 -0.11 -6.24 -4.76
CA GLU A 32 0.91 -6.75 -5.68
C GLU A 32 2.16 -5.89 -5.65
N TYR A 33 3.33 -6.51 -5.77
CA TYR A 33 4.60 -5.78 -5.82
C TYR A 33 4.64 -4.88 -7.05
N PHE A 34 4.85 -3.59 -6.83
CA PHE A 34 4.79 -2.55 -7.87
C PHE A 34 6.17 -1.97 -8.21
N GLY A 35 7.07 -1.88 -7.23
CA GLY A 35 8.43 -1.40 -7.45
C GLY A 35 9.12 -0.96 -6.16
N LYS A 36 10.17 -0.14 -6.26
CA LYS A 36 10.82 0.49 -5.11
C LYS A 36 10.82 2.02 -5.26
N THR A 37 10.76 2.76 -4.15
CA THR A 37 10.84 4.22 -4.16
C THR A 37 12.24 4.70 -4.58
N PRO A 38 12.34 5.79 -5.37
CA PRO A 38 11.24 6.58 -5.93
C PRO A 38 10.63 5.94 -7.20
N ILE A 39 9.30 6.01 -7.31
CA ILE A 39 8.59 5.66 -8.55
C ILE A 39 8.15 6.97 -9.20
N ILE A 40 8.45 7.17 -10.48
CA ILE A 40 8.25 8.45 -11.16
C ILE A 40 7.39 8.26 -12.40
N ARG A 41 6.20 8.88 -12.40
CA ARG A 41 5.26 8.94 -13.55
C ARG A 41 4.95 7.58 -14.15
N GLU A 42 4.71 6.58 -13.31
CA GLU A 42 4.33 5.26 -13.77
C GLU A 42 2.90 5.27 -14.31
N ARG A 43 2.71 4.72 -15.52
CA ARG A 43 1.43 4.80 -16.23
C ARG A 43 0.45 3.76 -15.68
N LEU A 44 -0.70 4.21 -15.21
CA LEU A 44 -1.75 3.34 -14.67
C LEU A 44 -3.11 3.60 -15.34
N LYS A 45 -3.95 2.57 -15.37
CA LYS A 45 -5.37 2.76 -15.74
C LYS A 45 -6.04 3.62 -14.67
N PRO A 46 -6.92 4.57 -15.05
CA PRO A 46 -7.69 5.32 -14.07
C PRO A 46 -8.51 4.38 -13.21
N GLY A 47 -8.56 4.67 -11.91
CA GLY A 47 -9.13 3.75 -10.95
C GLY A 47 -8.82 4.14 -9.52
N LYS A 48 -9.32 3.33 -8.59
CA LYS A 48 -8.96 3.40 -7.19
C LYS A 48 -7.95 2.29 -6.93
N TYR A 49 -6.87 2.63 -6.26
CA TYR A 49 -5.83 1.70 -5.89
C TYR A 49 -5.55 1.82 -4.40
N THR A 50 -5.07 0.74 -3.84
CA THR A 50 -4.63 0.64 -2.45
C THR A 50 -3.11 0.56 -2.48
N ILE A 51 -2.43 1.61 -2.02
CA ILE A 51 -0.98 1.64 -1.99
C ILE A 51 -0.46 1.29 -0.60
N SER A 52 0.59 0.48 -0.55
CA SER A 52 1.32 0.16 0.66
C SER A 52 2.82 0.21 0.42
N LEU A 53 3.60 0.59 1.43
CA LEU A 53 5.06 0.68 1.35
C LEU A 53 5.72 -0.08 2.49
N PHE A 54 6.80 -0.79 2.17
CA PHE A 54 7.53 -1.62 3.12
C PHE A 54 9.03 -1.57 2.82
N SER A 55 9.88 -1.58 3.84
CA SER A 55 11.24 -2.03 3.62
C SER A 55 11.22 -3.56 3.48
N GLU A 56 12.07 -4.08 2.60
CA GLU A 56 12.21 -5.53 2.41
C GLU A 56 12.69 -6.21 3.70
N GLU A 57 13.57 -5.52 4.44
CA GLU A 57 14.10 -5.96 5.72
C GLU A 57 13.03 -6.06 6.81
N ASP A 58 12.16 -5.06 6.96
CA ASP A 58 11.10 -5.07 7.98
C ASP A 58 10.11 -6.22 7.76
N MET A 59 9.77 -6.49 6.49
CA MET A 59 8.89 -7.60 6.12
C MET A 59 9.50 -8.96 6.45
N GLU A 60 10.77 -9.17 6.11
CA GLU A 60 11.47 -10.41 6.42
C GLU A 60 11.61 -10.59 7.94
N LEU A 61 11.94 -9.53 8.68
CA LEU A 61 12.01 -9.57 10.14
C LEU A 61 10.66 -9.89 10.78
N ALA A 62 9.57 -9.26 10.32
CA ALA A 62 8.22 -9.53 10.81
C ALA A 62 7.83 -10.99 10.53
N TYR A 63 8.15 -11.50 9.33
CA TYR A 63 7.88 -12.90 8.97
C TYR A 63 8.68 -13.88 9.82
N GLN A 64 9.97 -13.63 10.05
CA GLN A 64 10.80 -14.49 10.90
C GLN A 64 10.32 -14.50 12.36
N LYS A 65 9.86 -13.35 12.90
CA LYS A 65 9.24 -13.27 14.24
C LYS A 65 8.00 -14.15 14.32
N VAL A 66 7.14 -14.16 13.30
CA VAL A 66 5.95 -15.02 13.22
C VAL A 66 6.33 -16.50 13.13
N LYS A 67 7.33 -16.83 12.31
CA LYS A 67 7.71 -18.22 12.04
C LYS A 67 8.44 -18.87 13.23
N ARG A 68 9.39 -18.16 13.83
CA ARG A 68 10.38 -18.72 14.77
C ARG A 68 10.27 -18.18 16.20
N GLY A 69 9.54 -17.10 16.42
CA GLY A 69 9.50 -16.43 17.72
C GLY A 69 8.72 -17.20 18.79
N ALA A 70 8.92 -16.82 20.06
CA ALA A 70 8.01 -17.20 21.16
C ALA A 70 6.61 -16.58 20.94
N ILE A 71 5.58 -17.03 21.64
CA ILE A 71 4.18 -16.61 21.41
C ILE A 71 4.00 -15.08 21.34
N PHE A 72 4.69 -14.34 22.22
CA PHE A 72 4.68 -12.87 22.24
C PHE A 72 5.40 -12.24 21.04
N GLN A 73 6.49 -12.84 20.58
CA GLN A 73 7.22 -12.40 19.40
C GLN A 73 6.45 -12.72 18.12
N LYS A 74 5.79 -13.88 18.04
CA LYS A 74 4.89 -14.22 16.94
C LYS A 74 3.75 -13.24 16.84
N LEU A 75 3.15 -12.91 17.98
CA LEU A 75 2.09 -11.93 18.06
C LEU A 75 2.62 -10.56 17.63
N SER A 76 3.79 -10.12 18.13
CA SER A 76 4.46 -8.88 17.69
C SER A 76 4.70 -8.83 16.18
N GLY A 77 5.21 -9.92 15.59
CA GLY A 77 5.40 -10.03 14.14
C GLY A 77 4.06 -9.96 13.39
N LEU A 78 3.01 -10.61 13.90
CA LEU A 78 1.67 -10.52 13.30
C LEU A 78 1.10 -9.10 13.39
N TRP A 79 1.39 -8.34 14.45
CA TRP A 79 1.02 -6.93 14.55
C TRP A 79 1.79 -6.06 13.58
N GLU A 80 3.07 -6.33 13.36
CA GLU A 80 3.86 -5.69 12.31
C GLU A 80 3.19 -5.97 10.96
N LEU A 81 2.96 -7.23 10.59
CA LEU A 81 2.22 -7.62 9.39
C LEU A 81 0.82 -6.98 9.26
N ALA A 82 0.05 -6.89 10.35
CA ALA A 82 -1.29 -6.31 10.34
C ALA A 82 -1.27 -4.77 10.19
N LYS A 83 -0.25 -4.09 10.72
CA LYS A 83 -0.04 -2.66 10.47
C LYS A 83 0.21 -2.38 9.00
N TYR A 84 0.75 -3.34 8.27
CA TYR A 84 1.05 -3.26 6.85
C TYR A 84 -0.18 -3.51 5.95
N ALA A 85 -1.09 -4.39 6.36
CA ALA A 85 -2.39 -4.58 5.68
C ALA A 85 -3.40 -3.45 5.98
N GLY A 86 -3.34 -2.85 7.18
CA GLY A 86 -4.23 -1.77 7.60
C GLY A 86 -3.70 -0.34 7.36
N GLY A 87 -2.41 -0.20 7.09
CA GLY A 87 -1.69 1.05 6.81
C GLY A 87 -1.62 1.39 5.32
N SER A 88 -2.60 0.93 4.55
CA SER A 88 -2.68 1.20 3.12
C SER A 88 -3.43 2.50 2.86
N GLU A 89 -2.92 3.33 1.96
CA GLU A 89 -3.62 4.53 1.52
C GLU A 89 -4.47 4.22 0.28
N ARG A 90 -5.71 4.72 0.27
CA ARG A 90 -6.56 4.59 -0.91
C ARG A 90 -6.36 5.81 -1.78
N ILE A 91 -5.79 5.61 -2.96
CA ILE A 91 -5.54 6.65 -3.93
C ILE A 91 -6.47 6.52 -5.12
N ARG A 92 -6.72 7.64 -5.80
CA ARG A 92 -7.51 7.66 -7.03
C ARG A 92 -6.64 8.22 -8.14
N ILE A 93 -6.39 7.38 -9.16
CA ILE A 93 -5.73 7.79 -10.39
C ILE A 93 -6.82 8.31 -11.33
N ALA A 94 -6.74 9.60 -11.66
CA ALA A 94 -7.58 10.23 -12.67
C ALA A 94 -6.91 10.16 -14.05
N PRO A 95 -7.70 10.12 -15.14
CA PRO A 95 -7.14 10.16 -16.49
C PRO A 95 -6.36 11.46 -16.72
N ASP A 96 -5.25 11.35 -17.44
CA ASP A 96 -4.34 12.44 -17.82
C ASP A 96 -3.83 13.30 -16.65
N THR A 97 -3.81 12.71 -15.45
CA THR A 97 -3.42 13.39 -14.21
C THR A 97 -2.23 12.68 -13.57
N ILE A 98 -1.29 13.46 -13.02
CA ILE A 98 -0.22 12.93 -12.17
C ILE A 98 -0.71 12.94 -10.72
N THR A 99 -0.81 11.76 -10.12
CA THR A 99 -1.07 11.58 -8.70
C THR A 99 0.28 11.42 -8.00
N GLU A 100 0.64 12.42 -7.21
CA GLU A 100 1.88 12.40 -6.44
C GLU A 100 1.58 12.07 -4.98
N ILE A 101 2.32 11.11 -4.44
CA ILE A 101 2.24 10.70 -3.04
C ILE A 101 3.62 10.93 -2.46
N PHE A 102 3.66 11.77 -1.42
CA PHE A 102 4.85 11.97 -0.62
C PHE A 102 4.60 11.43 0.77
N LEU A 103 5.41 10.45 1.18
CA LEU A 103 5.29 9.83 2.49
C LEU A 103 6.45 10.26 3.39
N SER A 104 6.12 10.97 4.47
CA SER A 104 7.03 11.27 5.56
C SER A 104 6.94 10.23 6.68
N LYS A 105 7.98 10.10 7.51
CA LYS A 105 7.97 9.28 8.73
C LYS A 105 6.72 9.48 9.60
N ARG A 106 6.17 10.69 9.66
CA ARG A 106 4.95 10.99 10.46
C ARG A 106 3.72 10.26 9.95
N ASP A 107 3.59 10.10 8.64
CA ASP A 107 2.44 9.41 8.04
C ASP A 107 2.54 7.91 8.30
N ALA A 108 3.74 7.33 8.16
CA ALA A 108 4.03 5.94 8.54
C ALA A 108 3.74 5.67 10.04
N GLU A 109 4.10 6.59 10.95
CA GLU A 109 3.78 6.46 12.38
C GLU A 109 2.28 6.58 12.66
N ASN A 110 1.57 7.46 11.95
CA ASN A 110 0.11 7.59 12.08
C ASN A 110 -0.61 6.32 11.60
N PHE A 111 -0.15 5.69 10.50
CA PHE A 111 -0.63 4.37 10.06
C PHE A 111 -0.37 3.29 11.12
N LYS A 112 0.84 3.29 11.71
CA LYS A 112 1.24 2.36 12.79
C LYS A 112 0.33 2.44 14.02
N LYS A 113 -0.11 3.66 14.38
CA LYS A 113 -1.00 3.92 15.52
C LYS A 113 -2.44 3.48 15.22
N LYS A 114 -2.96 3.80 14.04
CA LYS A 114 -4.34 3.46 13.62
C LYS A 114 -4.55 1.94 13.53
N ALA A 115 -3.60 1.22 12.94
CA ALA A 115 -3.72 -0.23 12.78
C ALA A 115 -3.60 -0.99 14.12
N LYS A 116 -2.77 -0.52 15.06
CA LYS A 116 -2.73 -1.07 16.42
C LYS A 116 -4.10 -0.95 17.10
N ILE A 117 -4.73 0.21 17.01
CA ILE A 117 -6.06 0.45 17.60
C ILE A 117 -7.15 -0.42 16.94
N SER A 118 -7.16 -0.49 15.60
CA SER A 118 -8.18 -1.25 14.85
C SER A 118 -8.14 -2.75 15.15
N PHE A 119 -6.97 -3.35 15.25
CA PHE A 119 -6.86 -4.79 15.51
C PHE A 119 -7.10 -5.12 16.99
N PHE A 120 -6.71 -4.26 17.94
CA PHE A 120 -7.13 -4.41 19.35
C PHE A 120 -8.65 -4.35 19.48
N SER A 121 -9.32 -3.48 18.72
CA SER A 121 -10.79 -3.46 18.65
C SER A 121 -11.36 -4.77 18.09
N PHE A 122 -10.73 -5.36 17.08
CA PHE A 122 -11.15 -6.63 16.47
C PHE A 122 -10.99 -7.82 17.42
N LEU A 123 -9.89 -7.90 18.16
CA LEU A 123 -9.65 -8.97 19.15
C LEU A 123 -10.55 -8.88 20.39
N MET A 124 -11.06 -7.69 20.71
CA MET A 124 -11.96 -7.49 21.86
C MET A 124 -13.44 -7.60 21.49
N VAL A 125 -13.79 -7.91 20.24
CA VAL A 125 -15.16 -8.29 19.90
C VAL A 125 -15.38 -9.71 20.46
N PRO A 126 -16.30 -9.91 21.41
CA PRO A 126 -16.64 -11.25 21.85
C PRO A 126 -17.28 -11.99 20.67
N PHE A 127 -16.69 -13.13 20.30
CA PHE A 127 -17.31 -14.09 19.38
C PHE A 127 -18.47 -14.82 20.08
#